data_AF-Q0Q550-F1
#
_entry.id   AF-Q0Q550-F1
#
_cell.length_a   1.000
_cell.length_b   1.000
_cell.length_c   1.000
_cell.angle_alpha   90.00
_cell.angle_beta   90.00
_cell.angle_gamma   90.00
#
_symmetry.space_group_name_H-M   'P 1'
#
loop_
_entity.id
_entity.type
_entity.pdbx_description
1 polymer ?
#
loop_
_entity_poly.entity_id
_entity_poly.type
_entity_poly.pdbx_seq_one_letter_code
_entity_poly.pdbx_strand_id
1 'polypeptide(L)'
;QQAWAQFPRECATIEALRNGVCCPDLSPLSGPGSDRCGFSSGRGRCEVAIADSRPHSHHYPHDGRDDREAWPTRFFNRTCRCSGNFSGHNCGTCRPGWGGAACDQRVLT
;
A
#
# COMPACT_ATOMS: atom_id res chain seq x y z
N GLN A 1 15.31 -1.36 -16.63
CA GLN A 1 15.26 0.04 -16.16
C GLN A 1 14.30 0.12 -14.99
N GLN A 2 14.75 0.62 -13.84
CA GLN A 2 13.91 0.76 -12.65
C GLN A 2 13.11 2.06 -12.78
N ALA A 3 11.88 1.95 -13.26
CA ALA A 3 10.98 3.10 -13.35
C ALA A 3 10.46 3.47 -11.96
N TRP A 4 10.71 4.70 -11.53
CA TRP A 4 10.16 5.28 -10.31
C TRP A 4 8.77 5.85 -10.63
N ALA A 5 7.77 5.46 -9.87
CA ALA A 5 6.39 5.88 -10.04
C ALA A 5 5.71 6.06 -8.67
N GLN A 6 4.60 6.79 -8.63
CA GLN A 6 3.85 7.01 -7.40
C GLN A 6 3.17 5.72 -6.91
N PHE A 7 2.46 5.03 -7.81
CA PHE A 7 1.82 3.75 -7.50
C PHE A 7 2.68 2.58 -7.98
N PRO A 8 2.62 1.40 -7.31
CA PRO A 8 3.24 0.18 -7.82
C PRO A 8 2.76 -0.11 -9.24
N ARG A 9 3.66 -0.57 -10.12
CA ARG A 9 3.33 -0.85 -11.53
C ARG A 9 2.19 -1.86 -11.67
N GLU A 10 2.10 -2.79 -10.71
CA GLU A 10 1.09 -3.83 -10.57
C GLU A 10 -0.30 -3.24 -10.30
N CYS A 11 -0.36 -2.06 -9.66
CA CYS A 11 -1.59 -1.31 -9.41
C CYS A 11 -1.90 -0.26 -10.47
N ALA A 12 -0.93 0.08 -11.33
CA ALA A 12 -1.12 1.01 -12.45
C ALA A 12 -1.76 0.33 -13.67
N THR A 13 -2.84 -0.43 -13.42
CA THR A 13 -3.58 -1.21 -14.41
C THR A 13 -5.05 -0.81 -14.40
N ILE A 14 -5.73 -1.02 -15.53
CA ILE A 14 -7.18 -0.74 -15.65
C ILE A 14 -7.96 -1.56 -14.61
N GLU A 15 -7.58 -2.82 -14.39
CA GLU A 15 -8.23 -3.70 -13.42
C GLU A 15 -8.11 -3.16 -11.99
N ALA A 16 -6.90 -2.84 -11.54
CA ALA A 16 -6.68 -2.36 -10.18
C ALA A 16 -7.38 -1.01 -9.93
N LEU A 17 -7.30 -0.07 -10.88
CA LEU A 17 -7.94 1.24 -10.79
C LEU A 17 -9.47 1.14 -10.81
N ARG A 18 -10.05 0.26 -11.63
CA ARG A 18 -11.51 0.03 -11.65
C ARG A 18 -12.01 -0.62 -10.36
N ASN A 19 -11.25 -1.53 -9.80
CA ASN A 19 -11.62 -2.22 -8.57
C ASN A 19 -11.38 -1.36 -7.32
N GLY A 20 -10.56 -0.30 -7.41
CA GLY A 20 -10.16 0.52 -6.28
C GLY A 20 -9.26 -0.22 -5.27
N VAL A 21 -8.56 -1.28 -5.71
CA VAL A 21 -7.73 -2.13 -4.84
C VAL A 21 -6.28 -2.12 -5.32
N CYS A 22 -5.37 -1.65 -4.45
CA CYS A 22 -3.93 -1.80 -4.65
C CYS A 22 -3.34 -2.72 -3.56
N CYS A 23 -3.44 -4.02 -3.82
CA CYS A 23 -2.91 -5.07 -2.95
C CYS A 23 -2.17 -6.13 -3.79
N PRO A 24 -0.94 -5.81 -4.24
CA PRO A 24 -0.13 -6.73 -5.03
C PRO A 24 0.34 -7.93 -4.20
N ASP A 25 0.63 -9.03 -4.89
CA ASP A 25 1.18 -10.23 -4.28
C ASP A 25 2.64 -10.01 -3.84
N LEU A 26 3.06 -10.76 -2.82
CA LEU A 26 4.48 -10.89 -2.47
C LEU A 26 5.11 -12.12 -3.14
N SER A 27 4.57 -13.31 -2.90
CA SER A 27 5.05 -14.57 -3.48
C SER A 27 3.87 -15.47 -3.89
N PRO A 28 3.27 -15.23 -5.08
CA PRO A 28 2.05 -15.92 -5.52
C PRO A 28 2.28 -17.35 -6.02
N LEU A 29 2.67 -18.26 -5.13
CA LEU A 29 3.02 -19.65 -5.49
C LEU A 29 1.82 -20.45 -6.03
N SER A 30 0.59 -20.09 -5.67
CA SER A 30 -0.64 -20.75 -6.13
C SER A 30 -1.37 -19.96 -7.22
N GLY A 31 -0.66 -19.04 -7.88
CA GLY A 31 -1.19 -18.19 -8.94
C GLY A 31 -1.50 -16.76 -8.51
N PRO A 32 -1.85 -15.86 -9.46
CA PRO A 32 -2.08 -14.45 -9.18
C PRO A 32 -3.18 -14.22 -8.13
N GLY A 33 -2.94 -13.30 -7.21
CA GLY A 33 -3.83 -12.97 -6.10
C GLY A 33 -3.78 -13.93 -4.91
N SER A 34 -2.94 -14.97 -4.94
CA SER A 34 -2.84 -15.95 -3.86
C SER A 34 -2.07 -15.46 -2.61
N ASP A 35 -1.29 -14.38 -2.72
CA ASP A 35 -0.44 -13.90 -1.63
C ASP A 35 -0.43 -12.37 -1.52
N ARG A 36 -1.62 -11.77 -1.66
CA ARG A 36 -1.80 -10.32 -1.56
C ARG A 36 -1.27 -9.83 -0.21
N CYS A 37 -0.39 -8.84 -0.25
CA CYS A 37 0.23 -8.25 0.95
C CYS A 37 1.03 -9.25 1.80
N GLY A 38 1.49 -10.37 1.23
CA GLY A 38 2.23 -11.40 1.96
C GLY A 38 1.38 -12.13 3.01
N PHE A 39 0.07 -12.27 2.73
CA PHE A 39 -0.87 -12.91 3.64
C PHE A 39 -0.44 -14.31 4.08
N SER A 40 0.05 -15.12 3.14
CA SER A 40 0.44 -16.52 3.39
C SER A 40 1.59 -16.66 4.38
N SER A 41 2.45 -15.64 4.48
CA SER A 41 3.60 -15.58 5.39
C SER A 41 3.35 -14.73 6.64
N GLY A 42 2.10 -14.27 6.85
CA GLY A 42 1.71 -13.46 8.00
C GLY A 42 2.23 -12.01 7.96
N ARG A 43 2.79 -11.56 6.83
CA ARG A 43 3.42 -10.23 6.70
C ARG A 43 2.43 -9.09 6.62
N GLY A 44 1.20 -9.34 6.16
CA GLY A 44 0.20 -8.30 6.04
C GLY A 44 -1.12 -8.81 5.47
N ARG A 45 -2.06 -7.88 5.31
CA ARG A 45 -3.40 -8.13 4.76
C ARG A 45 -3.84 -6.97 3.88
N CYS A 46 -4.72 -7.27 2.93
CA CYS A 46 -5.37 -6.25 2.12
C CYS A 46 -6.57 -5.67 2.89
N GLU A 47 -6.46 -4.44 3.39
CA GLU A 47 -7.45 -3.79 4.25
C GLU A 47 -7.97 -2.49 3.63
N VAL A 48 -9.02 -1.91 4.22
CA VAL A 48 -9.55 -0.60 3.81
C VAL A 48 -8.52 0.48 4.12
N ALA A 49 -8.27 1.36 3.16
CA ALA A 49 -7.40 2.52 3.35
C ALA A 49 -8.07 3.52 4.31
N ILE A 50 -7.34 3.91 5.35
CA ILE A 50 -7.80 4.91 6.32
C ILE A 50 -7.22 6.26 5.89
N ALA A 51 -8.09 7.15 5.42
CA ALA A 51 -7.76 8.54 5.11
C ALA A 51 -8.36 9.47 6.18
N ASP A 52 -7.72 10.62 6.39
CA ASP A 52 -8.25 11.64 7.28
C ASP A 52 -9.54 12.25 6.71
N SER A 53 -10.57 12.33 7.54
CA SER A 53 -11.88 12.89 7.21
C SER A 53 -12.23 14.14 8.00
N ARG A 54 -11.26 14.70 8.75
CA ARG A 54 -11.48 15.93 9.51
C ARG A 54 -11.51 17.11 8.54
N PRO A 55 -12.25 18.18 8.87
CA PRO A 55 -12.30 19.36 8.02
C PRO A 55 -10.92 20.02 7.93
N HIS A 56 -10.55 20.47 6.73
CA HIS A 56 -9.39 21.33 6.52
C HIS A 56 -9.80 22.81 6.55
N SER A 57 -8.80 23.69 6.41
CA SER A 57 -9.03 25.13 6.40
C SER A 57 -9.87 25.57 5.19
N HIS A 58 -10.69 26.61 5.38
CA HIS A 58 -11.49 27.25 4.33
C HIS A 58 -10.67 27.88 3.19
N HIS A 59 -9.34 27.95 3.32
CA HIS A 59 -8.45 28.42 2.25
C HIS A 59 -8.49 27.54 0.98
N TYR A 60 -8.94 26.29 1.09
CA TYR A 60 -9.18 25.41 -0.05
C TYR A 60 -10.70 25.28 -0.28
N PRO A 61 -11.29 26.03 -1.23
CA PRO A 61 -12.74 26.04 -1.47
C PRO A 61 -13.18 25.07 -2.59
N HIS A 62 -12.37 24.06 -2.90
CA HIS A 62 -12.54 23.24 -4.10
C HIS A 62 -12.78 21.76 -3.81
N ASP A 63 -13.41 21.44 -2.67
CA ASP A 63 -13.74 20.06 -2.29
C ASP A 63 -14.45 19.30 -3.42
N GLY A 64 -13.97 18.09 -3.70
CA GLY A 64 -14.43 17.21 -4.76
C GLY A 64 -13.80 17.48 -6.12
N ARG A 65 -12.76 18.32 -6.23
CA ARG A 65 -12.14 18.70 -7.51
C ARG A 65 -10.71 18.19 -7.67
N ASP A 66 -10.05 17.80 -6.59
CA ASP A 66 -8.64 17.41 -6.62
C ASP A 66 -8.43 15.97 -6.13
N ASP A 67 -7.69 15.20 -6.92
CA ASP A 67 -7.42 13.78 -6.66
C ASP A 67 -6.62 13.54 -5.36
N ARG A 68 -6.01 14.60 -4.81
CA ARG A 68 -5.21 14.56 -3.58
C ARG A 68 -6.05 14.67 -2.31
N GLU A 69 -7.32 15.05 -2.42
CA GLU A 69 -8.24 15.10 -1.28
C GLU A 69 -8.45 13.71 -0.68
N ALA A 70 -8.35 13.59 0.65
CA ALA A 70 -8.44 12.32 1.36
C ALA A 70 -7.58 11.22 0.69
N TRP A 71 -6.37 11.60 0.25
CA TRP A 71 -5.45 10.70 -0.42
C TRP A 71 -5.25 9.39 0.37
N PRO A 72 -5.29 8.20 -0.28
CA PRO A 72 -5.35 7.95 -1.73
C PRO A 72 -6.75 7.56 -2.25
N THR A 73 -7.82 7.90 -1.53
CA THR A 73 -9.15 7.28 -1.72
C THR A 73 -9.82 7.53 -3.08
N ARG A 74 -9.36 8.53 -3.84
CA ARG A 74 -9.79 8.78 -5.23
C ARG A 74 -9.32 7.69 -6.21
N PHE A 75 -8.26 6.97 -5.89
CA PHE A 75 -7.71 5.87 -6.70
C PHE A 75 -7.95 4.50 -6.08
N PHE A 76 -7.63 4.35 -4.79
CA PHE A 76 -7.70 3.08 -4.10
C PHE A 76 -8.32 3.24 -2.71
N ASN A 77 -9.37 2.45 -2.44
CA ASN A 77 -10.00 2.36 -1.13
C ASN A 77 -9.51 1.15 -0.33
N ARG A 78 -8.69 0.26 -0.92
CA ARG A 78 -8.02 -0.83 -0.23
C ARG A 78 -6.53 -0.88 -0.55
N THR A 79 -5.71 -1.04 0.49
CA THR A 79 -4.25 -1.10 0.41
C THR A 79 -3.69 -2.17 1.35
N CYS A 80 -2.43 -2.55 1.15
CA CYS A 80 -1.74 -3.44 2.07
C CYS A 80 -1.47 -2.78 3.43
N ARG A 81 -1.88 -3.46 4.51
CA ARG A 81 -1.49 -3.15 5.88
C ARG A 81 -0.58 -4.24 6.40
N CYS A 82 0.66 -3.86 6.71
CA CYS A 82 1.69 -4.80 7.13
C CYS A 82 1.69 -5.02 8.66
N SER A 83 1.96 -6.25 9.06
CA SER A 83 2.07 -6.70 10.44
C SER A 83 3.44 -6.35 11.03
N GLY A 84 3.49 -6.00 12.32
CA GLY A 84 4.75 -5.78 13.03
C GLY A 84 5.71 -4.82 12.31
N ASN A 85 6.96 -5.25 12.13
CA ASN A 85 8.03 -4.48 11.50
C ASN A 85 8.12 -4.66 9.96
N PHE A 86 7.18 -5.37 9.34
CA PHE A 86 7.09 -5.41 7.88
C PHE A 86 6.57 -4.08 7.32
N SER A 87 6.94 -3.78 6.08
CA SER A 87 6.63 -2.55 5.35
C SER A 87 6.67 -2.77 3.84
N GLY A 88 6.41 -1.71 3.07
CA GLY A 88 6.41 -1.72 1.61
C GLY A 88 5.03 -2.02 1.01
N HIS A 89 4.90 -1.80 -0.30
CA HIS A 89 3.63 -1.84 -1.02
C HIS A 89 2.95 -3.22 -1.05
N ASN A 90 3.70 -4.30 -0.86
CA ASN A 90 3.22 -5.68 -0.71
C ASN A 90 3.68 -6.35 0.60
N CYS A 91 4.13 -5.57 1.59
CA CYS A 91 4.71 -6.06 2.85
C CYS A 91 5.99 -6.90 2.72
N GLY A 92 6.69 -6.80 1.58
CA GLY A 92 7.93 -7.52 1.30
C GLY A 92 9.21 -6.94 1.89
N THR A 93 9.16 -5.75 2.50
CA THR A 93 10.33 -5.09 3.08
C THR A 93 10.14 -4.83 4.57
N CYS A 94 11.12 -4.19 5.21
CA CYS A 94 11.09 -3.84 6.62
C CYS A 94 10.84 -2.34 6.82
N ARG A 95 10.29 -1.99 7.98
CA ARG A 95 10.20 -0.61 8.44
C ARG A 95 11.60 0.01 8.57
N PRO A 96 11.72 1.35 8.47
CA PRO A 96 12.97 2.03 8.77
C PRO A 96 13.55 1.60 10.12
N GLY A 97 14.86 1.36 10.17
CA GLY A 97 15.56 0.87 11.37
C GLY A 97 15.50 -0.65 11.59
N TRP A 98 14.85 -1.41 10.70
CA TRP A 98 14.76 -2.87 10.76
C TRP A 98 15.29 -3.53 9.47
N GLY A 99 15.89 -4.70 9.61
CA GLY A 99 16.42 -5.53 8.54
C GLY A 99 16.23 -7.01 8.81
N GLY A 100 16.78 -7.84 7.92
CA GLY A 100 16.61 -9.30 7.95
C GLY A 100 15.31 -9.76 7.31
N ALA A 101 15.23 -11.06 6.99
CA ALA A 101 14.06 -11.63 6.32
C ALA A 101 12.78 -11.51 7.18
N ALA A 102 12.91 -11.56 8.51
CA ALA A 102 11.82 -11.45 9.47
C ALA A 102 11.62 -10.03 10.03
N CYS A 103 12.41 -9.04 9.58
CA CYS A 103 12.37 -7.66 10.09
C CYS A 103 12.56 -7.55 11.61
N ASP A 104 13.44 -8.38 12.15
CA ASP A 104 13.77 -8.52 13.57
C ASP A 104 15.19 -8.04 13.91
N GLN A 105 15.99 -7.69 12.90
CA GLN A 105 17.33 -7.15 13.10
C GLN A 105 17.27 -5.63 13.15
N ARG A 106 17.67 -5.01 14.27
CA ARG A 106 17.80 -3.54 14.33
C ARG A 106 19.01 -3.10 13.52
N VAL A 107 18.81 -2.12 12.65
CA VAL A 107 19.89 -1.46 11.92
C VAL A 107 20.17 -0.14 12.63
N LEU A 108 21.36 -0.03 13.20
CA LEU A 108 21.86 1.24 13.74
C LEU A 108 22.26 2.10 12.54
N THR A 109 21.40 3.03 12.17
CA THR A 109 21.76 4.17 11.32
C THR A 109 22.35 5.29 12.16
#